data_AF-A0A7J8KB31-F1
#
_entry.id   AF-A0A7J8KB31-F1
#
_cell.length_a   1.000
_cell.length_b   1.000
_cell.length_c   1.000
_cell.angle_alpha   90.00
_cell.angle_beta   90.00
_cell.angle_gamma   90.00
#
_symmetry.space_group_name_H-M   'P 1'
#
loop_
_entity.id
_entity.type
_entity.pdbx_description
1 polymer ?
#
loop_
_entity_poly.entity_id
_entity_poly.type
_entity_poly.pdbx_seq_one_letter_code
_entity_poly.pdbx_strand_id
1 'polypeptide(L)'
;MQKNSAEEFANEAQVVSTYVALSQFSQNMGDRKKWLHCEQIAIQKSSLCWFSREGLFATAQLMQALAYTKLCLGHLDFSIKLGFQACEICRHLKKPALENLVLSVLFRSAFLKKKFDLCVHVLESQWELISQGHEVLSLACFYSACLDLLLYGKGLLCRPFEECLSFIQHYEHNRILTSQSNVMLGVHSSLAMWFAQDSQWSLFEHHFCKARQLVKRTNASLFGSHGFVRFLECHVLILQKMPEDAFMHIPLETHNQILKYFKEFFCRCVTCPVYHQWVSDLKASVMRYGTRESMSLTNIIRPFDTCLIGIWEEREFLEEDNSIEGNLRIQRFDRVANVEENKKEEETQECIC
;
A
#
# COMPACT_ATOMS: atom_id res chain seq x y z
N MET A 1 -4.87 -14.95 45.53
CA MET A 1 -5.55 -15.21 44.25
C MET A 1 -4.51 -15.01 43.16
N GLN A 2 -3.91 -16.10 42.66
CA GLN A 2 -2.96 -16.02 41.54
C GLN A 2 -3.79 -15.74 40.29
N LYS A 3 -3.61 -14.57 39.67
CA LYS A 3 -4.17 -14.30 38.35
C LYS A 3 -3.50 -15.23 37.34
N ASN A 4 -4.29 -15.77 36.41
CA ASN A 4 -3.78 -16.64 35.37
C ASN A 4 -2.88 -15.82 34.42
N SER A 5 -1.62 -16.19 34.27
CA SER A 5 -0.67 -15.47 33.40
C SER A 5 -1.17 -15.36 31.96
N ALA A 6 -1.93 -16.35 31.47
CA ALA A 6 -2.55 -16.28 30.14
C ALA A 6 -3.58 -15.14 30.00
N GLU A 7 -4.35 -14.84 31.06
CA GLU A 7 -5.32 -13.74 31.05
C GLU A 7 -4.62 -12.37 31.09
N GLU A 8 -3.48 -12.27 31.77
CA GLU A 8 -2.67 -11.05 31.80
C GLU A 8 -2.05 -10.74 30.43
N PHE A 9 -1.50 -11.76 29.74
CA PHE A 9 -0.97 -11.58 28.38
C PHE A 9 -2.05 -11.27 27.35
N ALA A 10 -3.25 -11.86 27.46
CA ALA A 10 -4.37 -11.54 26.60
C ALA A 10 -4.84 -10.08 26.78
N ASN A 11 -4.81 -9.58 28.03
CA ASN A 11 -5.13 -8.19 28.33
C ASN A 11 -4.09 -7.22 27.73
N GLU A 12 -2.80 -7.53 27.86
CA GLU A 12 -1.73 -6.69 27.26
C GLU A 12 -1.79 -6.70 25.72
N ALA A 13 -2.07 -7.85 25.09
CA ALA A 13 -2.26 -7.92 23.64
C ALA A 13 -3.42 -7.04 23.15
N GLN A 14 -4.54 -7.03 23.88
CA GLN A 14 -5.68 -6.16 23.57
C GLN A 14 -5.33 -4.67 23.71
N VAL A 15 -4.50 -4.31 24.69
CA VAL A 15 -3.99 -2.95 24.87
C VAL A 15 -3.15 -2.53 23.66
N VAL A 16 -2.23 -3.38 23.20
CA VAL A 16 -1.42 -3.13 21.99
C VAL A 16 -2.33 -2.90 20.78
N SER A 17 -3.26 -3.81 20.49
CA SER A 17 -4.18 -3.66 19.35
C SER A 17 -5.02 -2.38 19.41
N THR A 18 -5.40 -1.94 20.62
CA THR A 18 -6.14 -0.68 20.82
C THR A 18 -5.28 0.54 20.49
N TYR A 19 -4.04 0.59 20.96
CA TYR A 19 -3.12 1.67 20.63
C TYR A 19 -2.72 1.69 19.16
N VAL A 20 -2.60 0.52 18.52
CA VAL A 20 -2.41 0.42 17.06
C VAL A 20 -3.58 1.04 16.31
N ALA A 21 -4.82 0.69 16.65
CA ALA A 21 -6.01 1.24 16.01
C ALA A 21 -6.12 2.77 16.20
N LEU A 22 -5.80 3.26 17.40
CA LEU A 22 -5.76 4.70 17.69
C LEU A 22 -4.66 5.43 16.91
N SER A 23 -3.48 4.82 16.80
CA SER A 23 -2.36 5.33 16.01
C SER A 23 -2.76 5.52 14.55
N GLN A 24 -3.32 4.48 13.91
CA GLN A 24 -3.79 4.52 12.52
C GLN A 24 -4.90 5.55 12.31
N PHE A 25 -5.87 5.63 13.23
CA PHE A 25 -6.93 6.64 13.17
C PHE A 25 -6.35 8.07 13.26
N SER A 26 -5.48 8.33 14.21
CA SER A 26 -4.84 9.64 14.38
C SER A 26 -3.97 10.02 13.19
N GLN A 27 -3.24 9.07 12.61
CA GLN A 27 -2.51 9.28 11.36
C GLN A 27 -3.46 9.72 10.24
N ASN A 28 -4.56 9.00 10.02
CA ASN A 28 -5.53 9.33 8.98
C ASN A 28 -6.21 10.70 9.19
N MET A 29 -6.31 11.15 10.44
CA MET A 29 -6.82 12.48 10.80
C MET A 29 -5.76 13.60 10.72
N GLY A 30 -4.48 13.25 10.50
CA GLY A 30 -3.37 14.21 10.52
C GLY A 30 -2.97 14.70 11.91
N ASP A 31 -3.41 14.03 12.98
CA ASP A 31 -3.02 14.36 14.36
C ASP A 31 -1.68 13.69 14.70
N ARG A 32 -0.58 14.33 14.29
CA ARG A 32 0.79 13.84 14.47
C ARG A 32 1.13 13.55 15.93
N LYS A 33 0.71 14.42 16.86
CA LYS A 33 1.06 14.27 18.28
C LYS A 33 0.41 13.03 18.87
N LYS A 34 -0.88 12.83 18.63
CA LYS A 34 -1.60 11.66 19.15
C LYS A 34 -1.17 10.37 18.46
N TRP A 35 -0.91 10.42 17.16
CA TRP A 35 -0.37 9.31 16.39
C TRP A 35 0.95 8.80 17.00
N LEU A 36 1.98 9.65 17.09
CA LEU A 36 3.30 9.23 17.58
C LEU A 36 3.23 8.72 19.02
N HIS A 37 2.43 9.36 19.87
CA HIS A 37 2.22 8.90 21.24
C HIS A 37 1.61 7.50 21.31
N CYS A 38 0.54 7.23 20.54
CA CYS A 38 -0.09 5.92 20.51
C CYS A 38 0.84 4.85 19.91
N GLU A 39 1.59 5.19 18.87
CA GLU A 39 2.58 4.31 18.25
C GLU A 39 3.67 3.90 19.25
N GLN A 40 4.23 4.86 19.99
CA GLN A 40 5.26 4.61 21.00
C GLN A 40 4.76 3.69 22.11
N ILE A 41 3.54 3.90 22.62
CA ILE A 41 2.96 3.04 23.65
C ILE A 41 2.74 1.62 23.11
N ALA A 42 2.23 1.48 21.88
CA ALA A 42 2.02 0.17 21.28
C ALA A 42 3.33 -0.62 21.16
N ILE A 43 4.42 0.04 20.74
CA ILE A 43 5.76 -0.56 20.66
C ILE A 43 6.23 -1.01 22.04
N GLN A 44 6.19 -0.13 23.04
CA GLN A 44 6.60 -0.46 24.41
C GLN A 44 5.81 -1.65 24.96
N LYS A 45 4.49 -1.67 24.78
CA LYS A 45 3.62 -2.74 25.28
C LYS A 45 3.79 -4.06 24.53
N SER A 46 4.06 -4.04 23.22
CA SER A 46 4.26 -5.25 22.43
C SER A 46 5.43 -6.12 22.92
N SER A 47 6.48 -5.49 23.45
CA SER A 47 7.64 -6.19 24.02
C SER A 47 7.29 -7.11 25.19
N LEU A 48 6.14 -6.89 25.83
CA LEU A 48 5.70 -7.63 27.02
C LEU A 48 4.81 -8.83 26.71
N CYS A 49 4.26 -8.94 25.49
CA CYS A 49 3.24 -9.95 25.18
C CYS A 49 3.58 -10.91 24.02
N TRP A 50 4.71 -10.74 23.33
CA TRP A 50 5.03 -11.51 22.10
C TRP A 50 5.16 -13.04 22.25
N PHE A 51 5.13 -13.57 23.47
CA PHE A 51 5.23 -15.00 23.76
C PHE A 51 3.90 -15.77 23.60
N SER A 52 2.76 -15.09 23.59
CA SER A 52 1.44 -15.72 23.40
C SER A 52 0.97 -15.62 21.96
N ARG A 53 0.00 -16.46 21.58
CA ARG A 53 -0.61 -16.40 20.25
C ARG A 53 -1.29 -15.04 20.01
N GLU A 54 -1.97 -14.52 21.02
CA GLU A 54 -2.65 -13.23 21.01
C GLU A 54 -1.65 -12.09 20.90
N GLY A 55 -0.53 -12.17 21.62
CA GLY A 55 0.52 -11.16 21.55
C GLY A 55 1.32 -11.19 20.25
N LEU A 56 1.55 -12.37 19.65
CA LEU A 56 2.07 -12.47 18.28
C LEU A 56 1.11 -11.84 17.28
N PHE A 57 -0.19 -12.06 17.42
CA PHE A 57 -1.19 -11.41 16.56
C PHE A 57 -1.17 -9.88 16.72
N ALA A 58 -1.14 -9.37 17.95
CA ALA A 58 -1.01 -7.95 18.22
C ALA A 58 0.31 -7.37 17.67
N THR A 59 1.41 -8.13 17.74
CA THR A 59 2.71 -7.76 17.16
C THR A 59 2.63 -7.67 15.64
N ALA A 60 1.96 -8.62 14.97
CA ALA A 60 1.73 -8.56 13.52
C ALA A 60 0.90 -7.33 13.12
N GLN A 61 -0.14 -7.00 13.89
CA GLN A 61 -0.93 -5.79 13.67
C GLN A 61 -0.09 -4.52 13.84
N LEU A 62 0.74 -4.46 14.88
CA LEU A 62 1.68 -3.35 15.09
C LEU A 62 2.67 -3.22 13.92
N MET A 63 3.32 -4.31 13.51
CA MET A 63 4.27 -4.29 12.39
C MET A 63 3.61 -3.88 11.08
N GLN A 64 2.38 -4.34 10.81
CA GLN A 64 1.60 -3.91 9.66
C GLN A 64 1.31 -2.41 9.70
N ALA A 65 0.88 -1.88 10.85
CA ALA A 65 0.60 -0.47 11.03
C ALA A 65 1.86 0.41 10.88
N LEU A 66 2.97 -0.01 11.47
CA LEU A 66 4.27 0.64 11.31
C LEU A 66 4.72 0.61 9.85
N ALA A 67 4.60 -0.54 9.17
CA ALA A 67 4.94 -0.64 7.75
C ALA A 67 4.13 0.35 6.91
N TYR A 68 2.82 0.47 7.15
CA TYR A 68 1.96 1.44 6.47
C TYR A 68 2.41 2.88 6.76
N THR A 69 2.68 3.21 8.02
CA THR A 69 3.20 4.51 8.45
C THR A 69 4.50 4.88 7.74
N LYS A 70 5.47 3.98 7.77
CA LYS A 70 6.80 4.19 7.17
C LYS A 70 6.70 4.31 5.65
N LEU A 71 5.77 3.59 5.02
CA LEU A 71 5.45 3.79 3.61
C LEU A 71 4.91 5.20 3.34
N CYS A 72 3.91 5.65 4.09
CA CYS A 72 3.33 6.99 3.90
C CYS A 72 4.37 8.11 4.04
N LEU A 73 5.33 7.94 4.96
CA LEU A 73 6.44 8.87 5.20
C LEU A 73 7.60 8.74 4.20
N GLY A 74 7.63 7.68 3.39
CA GLY A 74 8.68 7.46 2.39
C GLY A 74 9.88 6.65 2.88
N HIS A 75 9.85 6.07 4.08
CA HIS A 75 10.88 5.15 4.58
C HIS A 75 10.63 3.75 4.02
N LEU A 76 10.74 3.61 2.70
CA LEU A 76 10.26 2.43 1.98
C LEU A 76 11.03 1.15 2.32
N ASP A 77 12.36 1.23 2.56
CA ASP A 77 13.13 0.04 2.96
C ASP A 77 12.74 -0.46 4.36
N PHE A 78 12.47 0.46 5.29
CA PHE A 78 12.00 0.10 6.62
C PHE A 78 10.57 -0.46 6.58
N SER A 79 9.69 0.13 5.77
CA SER A 79 8.36 -0.40 5.50
C SER A 79 8.41 -1.83 4.94
N ILE A 80 9.31 -2.10 3.97
CA ILE A 80 9.50 -3.44 3.41
C ILE A 80 9.95 -4.44 4.49
N LYS A 81 10.94 -4.06 5.32
CA LYS A 81 11.44 -4.91 6.41
C LYS A 81 10.32 -5.29 7.39
N LEU A 82 9.56 -4.30 7.87
CA LEU A 82 8.43 -4.50 8.78
C LEU A 82 7.33 -5.34 8.15
N GLY A 83 7.02 -5.10 6.87
CA GLY A 83 6.03 -5.87 6.13
C GLY A 83 6.40 -7.35 6.02
N PHE A 84 7.66 -7.68 5.74
CA PHE A 84 8.08 -9.08 5.72
C PHE A 84 7.95 -9.76 7.08
N GLN A 85 8.37 -9.09 8.16
CA GLN A 85 8.21 -9.61 9.52
C GLN A 85 6.72 -9.85 9.86
N ALA A 86 5.84 -8.91 9.50
CA ALA A 86 4.41 -9.07 9.69
C ALA A 86 3.83 -10.25 8.88
N CYS A 87 4.26 -10.42 7.62
CA CYS A 87 3.86 -11.53 6.76
C CYS A 87 4.26 -12.89 7.37
N GLU A 88 5.48 -13.04 7.86
CA GLU A 88 5.96 -14.27 8.50
C GLU A 88 5.07 -14.66 9.69
N ILE A 89 4.76 -13.69 10.57
CA ILE A 89 3.88 -13.92 11.71
C ILE A 89 2.46 -14.26 11.25
N CYS A 90 1.92 -13.57 10.24
CA CYS A 90 0.56 -13.83 9.72
C CYS A 90 0.42 -15.24 9.16
N ARG A 91 1.43 -15.73 8.41
CA ARG A 91 1.47 -17.10 7.88
C ARG A 91 1.51 -18.12 9.00
N HIS A 92 2.37 -17.90 9.99
CA HIS A 92 2.46 -18.77 11.16
C HIS A 92 1.12 -18.86 11.92
N LEU A 93 0.43 -17.72 12.09
CA LEU A 93 -0.85 -17.64 12.79
C LEU A 93 -2.07 -18.03 11.95
N LYS A 94 -1.89 -18.27 10.64
CA LYS A 94 -2.95 -18.48 9.64
C LYS A 94 -3.97 -17.34 9.63
N LYS A 95 -3.50 -16.09 9.44
CA LYS A 95 -4.31 -14.87 9.42
C LYS A 95 -4.33 -14.25 8.00
N PRO A 96 -5.05 -14.85 7.03
CA PRO A 96 -4.97 -14.46 5.61
C PRO A 96 -5.46 -13.03 5.33
N ALA A 97 -6.45 -12.54 6.08
CA ALA A 97 -6.94 -11.17 5.92
C ALA A 97 -5.89 -10.11 6.30
N LEU A 98 -5.16 -10.34 7.39
CA LEU A 98 -4.07 -9.45 7.80
C LEU A 98 -2.87 -9.59 6.86
N GLU A 99 -2.55 -10.82 6.43
CA GLU A 99 -1.50 -11.07 5.45
C GLU A 99 -1.76 -10.31 4.14
N ASN A 100 -2.99 -10.35 3.61
CA ASN A 100 -3.38 -9.62 2.41
C ASN A 100 -3.20 -8.09 2.55
N LEU A 101 -3.50 -7.54 3.74
CA LEU A 101 -3.28 -6.13 4.04
C LEU A 101 -1.79 -5.78 4.07
N VAL A 102 -0.96 -6.64 4.68
CA VAL A 102 0.50 -6.49 4.70
C VAL A 102 1.08 -6.56 3.29
N LEU A 103 0.65 -7.52 2.47
CA LEU A 103 1.08 -7.67 1.08
C LEU A 103 0.73 -6.42 0.26
N SER A 104 -0.42 -5.78 0.50
CA SER A 104 -0.77 -4.52 -0.16
C SER A 104 0.21 -3.38 0.17
N VAL A 105 0.71 -3.31 1.41
CA VAL A 105 1.74 -2.35 1.84
C VAL A 105 3.11 -2.69 1.23
N LEU A 106 3.49 -3.97 1.23
CA LEU A 106 4.72 -4.46 0.62
C LEU A 106 4.76 -4.14 -0.87
N PHE A 107 3.67 -4.41 -1.60
CA PHE A 107 3.55 -4.11 -3.02
C PHE A 107 3.83 -2.64 -3.27
N ARG A 108 3.14 -1.74 -2.55
CA ARG A 108 3.26 -0.31 -2.79
C ARG A 108 4.67 0.20 -2.46
N SER A 109 5.27 -0.30 -1.38
CA SER A 109 6.63 0.07 -0.99
C SER A 109 7.67 -0.39 -2.01
N ALA A 110 7.55 -1.63 -2.47
CA ALA A 110 8.41 -2.18 -3.53
C ALA A 110 8.23 -1.44 -4.86
N PHE A 111 6.99 -1.11 -5.21
CA PHE A 111 6.64 -0.39 -6.44
C PHE A 111 7.28 1.00 -6.46
N LEU A 112 7.16 1.76 -5.37
CA LEU A 112 7.76 3.09 -5.25
C LEU A 112 9.30 3.03 -5.20
N LYS A 113 9.88 1.94 -4.69
CA LYS A 113 11.33 1.65 -4.77
C LYS A 113 11.78 1.08 -6.13
N LYS A 114 10.87 0.93 -7.10
CA LYS A 114 11.13 0.29 -8.41
C LYS A 114 11.70 -1.14 -8.31
N LYS A 115 11.43 -1.85 -7.20
CA LYS A 115 11.80 -3.26 -6.98
C LYS A 115 10.75 -4.17 -7.62
N PHE A 116 10.65 -4.16 -8.95
CA PHE A 116 9.55 -4.81 -9.66
C PHE A 116 9.51 -6.33 -9.50
N ASP A 117 10.65 -7.01 -9.39
CA ASP A 117 10.67 -8.46 -9.15
C ASP A 117 10.05 -8.80 -7.79
N LEU A 118 10.26 -7.94 -6.78
CA LEU A 118 9.58 -8.06 -5.49
C LEU A 118 8.07 -7.78 -5.61
N CYS A 119 7.66 -6.82 -6.43
CA CYS A 119 6.23 -6.58 -6.68
C CYS A 119 5.55 -7.82 -7.27
N VAL A 120 6.18 -8.50 -8.23
CA VAL A 120 5.65 -9.73 -8.83
C VAL A 120 5.48 -10.81 -7.77
N HIS A 121 6.53 -11.08 -6.98
CA HIS A 121 6.48 -12.07 -5.90
C HIS A 121 5.39 -11.76 -4.86
N VAL A 122 5.22 -10.48 -4.50
CA VAL A 122 4.16 -10.05 -3.56
C VAL A 122 2.78 -10.30 -4.15
N LEU A 123 2.56 -10.02 -5.44
CA LEU A 123 1.27 -10.25 -6.09
C LEU A 123 0.98 -11.74 -6.29
N GLU A 124 1.97 -12.58 -6.53
CA GLU A 124 1.82 -14.04 -6.55
C GLU A 124 1.34 -14.55 -5.18
N SER A 125 2.00 -14.13 -4.09
CA SER A 125 1.57 -14.45 -2.72
C SER A 125 0.16 -13.93 -2.44
N GLN A 126 -0.19 -12.73 -2.93
CA GLN A 126 -1.52 -12.17 -2.74
C GLN A 126 -2.59 -12.96 -3.50
N TRP A 127 -2.28 -13.43 -4.70
CA TRP A 127 -3.19 -14.25 -5.50
C TRP A 127 -3.55 -15.57 -4.82
N GLU A 128 -2.57 -16.24 -4.21
CA GLU A 128 -2.79 -17.49 -3.46
C GLU A 128 -3.82 -17.30 -2.33
N LEU A 129 -3.83 -16.13 -1.69
CA LEU A 129 -4.79 -15.80 -0.63
C LEU A 129 -6.18 -15.44 -1.18
N ILE A 130 -6.26 -14.56 -2.18
CA ILE A 130 -7.54 -13.99 -2.63
C ILE A 130 -8.31 -14.91 -3.59
N SER A 131 -7.62 -15.80 -4.30
CA SER A 131 -8.25 -16.77 -5.20
C SER A 131 -9.19 -17.74 -4.49
N GLN A 132 -9.00 -17.95 -3.19
CA GLN A 132 -9.84 -18.81 -2.36
C GLN A 132 -11.05 -18.08 -1.77
N GLY A 133 -10.94 -16.77 -1.54
CA GLY A 133 -11.95 -15.97 -0.82
C GLY A 133 -12.94 -15.21 -1.70
N HIS A 134 -12.61 -14.96 -2.97
CA HIS A 134 -13.42 -14.21 -3.94
C HIS A 134 -13.99 -12.86 -3.44
N GLU A 135 -13.33 -12.22 -2.48
CA GLU A 135 -13.75 -10.92 -1.99
C GLU A 135 -13.46 -9.84 -3.05
N VAL A 136 -14.53 -9.22 -3.55
CA VAL A 136 -14.46 -8.29 -4.69
C VAL A 136 -13.52 -7.10 -4.45
N LEU A 137 -13.45 -6.60 -3.21
CA LEU A 137 -12.56 -5.48 -2.86
C LEU A 137 -11.09 -5.90 -2.92
N SER A 138 -10.76 -7.06 -2.37
CA SER A 138 -9.41 -7.63 -2.41
C SER A 138 -8.96 -7.89 -3.85
N LEU A 139 -9.86 -8.42 -4.70
CA LEU A 139 -9.61 -8.57 -6.13
C LEU A 139 -9.40 -7.22 -6.84
N ALA A 140 -10.19 -6.19 -6.53
CA ALA A 140 -10.03 -4.87 -7.13
C ALA A 140 -8.69 -4.21 -6.75
N CYS A 141 -8.26 -4.34 -5.50
CA CYS A 141 -6.93 -3.88 -5.08
C CYS A 141 -5.81 -4.61 -5.84
N PHE A 142 -5.93 -5.94 -5.97
CA PHE A 142 -4.99 -6.76 -6.71
C PHE A 142 -4.90 -6.37 -8.19
N TYR A 143 -6.03 -6.27 -8.90
CA TYR A 143 -6.04 -5.87 -10.31
C TYR A 143 -5.58 -4.43 -10.50
N SER A 144 -5.86 -3.53 -9.56
CA SER A 144 -5.28 -2.17 -9.58
C SER A 144 -3.74 -2.20 -9.51
N ALA A 145 -3.17 -3.10 -8.71
CA ALA A 145 -1.73 -3.29 -8.59
C ALA A 145 -1.13 -3.94 -9.87
N CYS A 146 -1.85 -4.89 -10.50
CA CYS A 146 -1.46 -5.44 -11.80
C CYS A 146 -1.43 -4.36 -12.88
N LEU A 147 -2.45 -3.50 -12.96
CA LEU A 147 -2.49 -2.36 -13.88
C LEU A 147 -1.30 -1.41 -13.64
N ASP A 148 -0.97 -1.13 -12.37
CA ASP A 148 0.20 -0.34 -12.03
C ASP A 148 1.50 -0.94 -12.61
N LEU A 149 1.70 -2.26 -12.55
CA LEU A 149 2.88 -2.93 -13.13
C LEU A 149 2.85 -3.05 -14.66
N LEU A 150 1.67 -3.22 -15.25
CA LEU A 150 1.49 -3.31 -16.71
C LEU A 150 2.03 -2.04 -17.39
N LEU A 151 1.78 -0.87 -16.80
CA LEU A 151 2.28 0.42 -17.29
C LEU A 151 3.83 0.51 -17.35
N TYR A 152 4.56 -0.41 -16.71
CA TYR A 152 6.03 -0.46 -16.71
C TYR A 152 6.61 -1.63 -17.50
N GLY A 153 5.77 -2.43 -18.18
CA GLY A 153 6.18 -3.60 -18.94
C GLY A 153 6.56 -4.81 -18.07
N LYS A 154 6.22 -4.80 -16.77
CA LYS A 154 6.46 -5.91 -15.83
C LYS A 154 5.18 -6.62 -15.41
N GLY A 155 4.01 -6.04 -15.70
CA GLY A 155 2.72 -6.59 -15.28
C GLY A 155 2.26 -7.86 -15.99
N LEU A 156 2.80 -8.16 -17.19
CA LEU A 156 2.51 -9.42 -17.90
C LEU A 156 2.92 -10.67 -17.11
N LEU A 157 3.83 -10.51 -16.15
CA LEU A 157 4.25 -11.59 -15.25
C LEU A 157 3.20 -11.90 -14.17
N CYS A 158 2.23 -11.02 -13.94
CA CYS A 158 1.17 -11.22 -12.96
C CYS A 158 -0.15 -11.57 -13.65
N ARG A 159 -0.77 -10.60 -14.35
CA ARG A 159 -2.06 -10.76 -15.02
C ARG A 159 -2.08 -9.94 -16.31
N PRO A 160 -2.59 -10.48 -17.42
CA PRO A 160 -2.74 -9.73 -18.67
C PRO A 160 -3.73 -8.57 -18.51
N PHE A 161 -3.61 -7.57 -19.39
CA PHE A 161 -4.47 -6.39 -19.35
C PHE A 161 -5.94 -6.75 -19.58
N GLU A 162 -6.22 -7.66 -20.49
CA GLU A 162 -7.55 -8.11 -20.86
C GLU A 162 -8.30 -8.73 -19.67
N GLU A 163 -7.59 -9.46 -18.81
CA GLU A 163 -8.15 -10.02 -17.58
C GLU A 163 -8.47 -8.91 -16.57
N CYS A 164 -7.55 -7.95 -16.38
CA CYS A 164 -7.77 -6.80 -15.51
C CYS A 164 -8.99 -5.99 -15.97
N LEU A 165 -9.09 -5.72 -17.27
CA LEU A 165 -10.20 -4.99 -17.88
C LEU A 165 -11.52 -5.75 -17.73
N SER A 166 -11.53 -7.05 -18.01
CA SER A 166 -12.72 -7.90 -17.91
C SER A 166 -13.27 -7.92 -16.48
N PHE A 167 -12.40 -8.04 -15.47
CA PHE A 167 -12.80 -7.96 -14.07
C PHE A 167 -13.50 -6.63 -13.77
N ILE A 168 -12.92 -5.50 -14.18
CA ILE A 168 -13.46 -4.17 -13.88
C ILE A 168 -14.79 -3.97 -14.59
N GLN A 169 -14.91 -4.35 -15.87
CA GLN A 169 -16.16 -4.26 -16.63
C GLN A 169 -17.28 -5.11 -16.00
N HIS A 170 -16.94 -6.28 -15.45
CA HIS A 170 -17.91 -7.14 -14.78
C HIS A 170 -18.37 -6.58 -13.42
N TYR A 171 -17.46 -5.98 -12.65
CA TYR A 171 -17.72 -5.60 -11.26
C TYR A 171 -17.87 -4.08 -11.02
N GLU A 172 -17.75 -3.21 -12.03
CA GLU A 172 -17.78 -1.75 -11.80
C GLU A 172 -19.09 -1.22 -11.21
N HIS A 173 -20.19 -1.94 -11.41
CA HIS A 173 -21.50 -1.61 -10.81
C HIS A 173 -21.76 -2.34 -9.49
N ASN A 174 -20.80 -3.12 -8.99
CA ASN A 174 -20.91 -3.80 -7.71
C ASN A 174 -21.02 -2.78 -6.56
N ARG A 175 -21.99 -2.96 -5.65
CA ARG A 175 -22.25 -2.04 -4.54
C ARG A 175 -21.04 -1.84 -3.61
N ILE A 176 -20.25 -2.90 -3.40
CA ILE A 176 -19.03 -2.81 -2.59
C ILE A 176 -18.02 -1.92 -3.30
N LEU A 177 -17.69 -2.19 -4.57
CA LEU A 177 -16.71 -1.39 -5.31
C LEU A 177 -17.14 0.06 -5.52
N THR A 178 -18.40 0.30 -5.86
CA THR A 178 -18.94 1.66 -6.03
C THR A 178 -18.87 2.51 -4.76
N SER A 179 -18.85 1.89 -3.57
CA SER A 179 -18.61 2.58 -2.30
C SER A 179 -17.13 2.89 -2.03
N GLN A 180 -16.20 2.20 -2.70
CA GLN A 180 -14.75 2.30 -2.48
C GLN A 180 -14.10 3.28 -3.45
N SER A 181 -14.44 4.58 -3.28
CA SER A 181 -14.01 5.64 -4.20
C SER A 181 -12.48 5.73 -4.38
N ASN A 182 -11.71 5.46 -3.32
CA ASN A 182 -10.24 5.49 -3.37
C ASN A 182 -9.67 4.42 -4.31
N VAL A 183 -10.15 3.19 -4.21
CA VAL A 183 -9.70 2.07 -5.05
C VAL A 183 -10.14 2.32 -6.49
N MET A 184 -11.41 2.69 -6.70
CA MET A 184 -11.95 2.94 -8.03
C MET A 184 -11.28 4.13 -8.74
N LEU A 185 -10.84 5.15 -8.00
CA LEU A 185 -10.05 6.25 -8.57
C LEU A 185 -8.73 5.72 -9.15
N GLY A 186 -8.02 4.89 -8.39
CA GLY A 186 -6.78 4.26 -8.85
C GLY A 186 -6.99 3.36 -10.06
N VAL A 187 -8.04 2.53 -10.03
CA VAL A 187 -8.41 1.62 -11.11
C VAL A 187 -8.71 2.39 -12.41
N HIS A 188 -9.65 3.34 -12.38
CA HIS A 188 -10.03 4.07 -13.59
C HIS A 188 -8.92 4.98 -14.11
N SER A 189 -8.12 5.59 -13.23
CA SER A 189 -6.96 6.37 -13.68
C SER A 189 -5.91 5.48 -14.35
N SER A 190 -5.66 4.27 -13.82
CA SER A 190 -4.69 3.34 -14.41
C SER A 190 -5.18 2.75 -15.75
N LEU A 191 -6.48 2.44 -15.86
CA LEU A 191 -7.08 2.04 -17.14
C LEU A 191 -6.96 3.15 -18.18
N ALA A 192 -7.27 4.40 -17.81
CA ALA A 192 -7.11 5.53 -18.70
C ALA A 192 -5.65 5.61 -19.18
N MET A 193 -4.67 5.60 -18.28
CA MET A 193 -3.24 5.60 -18.63
C MET A 193 -2.88 4.51 -19.65
N TRP A 194 -3.41 3.29 -19.50
CA TRP A 194 -3.16 2.18 -20.42
C TRP A 194 -3.76 2.44 -21.81
N PHE A 195 -5.03 2.88 -21.89
CA PHE A 195 -5.65 3.23 -23.17
C PHE A 195 -4.95 4.39 -23.88
N ALA A 196 -4.41 5.37 -23.13
CA ALA A 196 -3.58 6.41 -23.72
C ALA A 196 -2.26 5.89 -24.29
N GLN A 197 -1.64 4.86 -23.68
CA GLN A 197 -0.43 4.24 -24.23
C GLN A 197 -0.71 3.54 -25.58
N ASP A 198 -1.90 2.98 -25.74
CA ASP A 198 -2.35 2.33 -26.99
C ASP A 198 -3.07 3.29 -27.97
N SER A 199 -3.03 4.60 -27.70
CA SER A 199 -3.72 5.64 -28.51
C SER A 199 -5.24 5.44 -28.66
N GLN A 200 -5.87 4.68 -27.76
CA GLN A 200 -7.32 4.46 -27.71
C GLN A 200 -8.02 5.58 -26.93
N TRP A 201 -8.02 6.80 -27.49
CA TRP A 201 -8.44 8.02 -26.79
C TRP A 201 -9.92 8.06 -26.37
N SER A 202 -10.81 7.38 -27.09
CA SER A 202 -12.23 7.28 -26.70
C SER A 202 -12.42 6.47 -25.41
N LEU A 203 -11.66 5.38 -25.26
CA LEU A 203 -11.67 4.54 -24.06
C LEU A 203 -10.91 5.20 -22.91
N PHE A 204 -9.85 5.95 -23.22
CA PHE A 204 -9.22 6.87 -22.27
C PHE A 204 -10.24 7.84 -21.70
N GLU A 205 -10.98 8.56 -22.54
CA GLU A 205 -11.97 9.56 -22.13
C GLU A 205 -13.03 8.95 -21.21
N HIS A 206 -13.53 7.76 -21.55
CA HIS A 206 -14.50 7.02 -20.74
C HIS A 206 -14.01 6.80 -19.29
N HIS A 207 -12.81 6.23 -19.13
CA HIS A 207 -12.27 5.93 -17.80
C HIS A 207 -11.79 7.18 -17.06
N PHE A 208 -11.18 8.12 -17.77
CA PHE A 208 -10.77 9.40 -17.21
C PHE A 208 -11.94 10.16 -16.59
N CYS A 209 -13.13 10.10 -17.21
CA CYS A 209 -14.31 10.77 -16.69
C CYS A 209 -14.88 10.12 -15.45
N LYS A 210 -14.85 8.79 -15.38
CA LYS A 210 -15.16 8.05 -14.14
C LYS A 210 -14.18 8.44 -13.03
N ALA A 211 -12.88 8.47 -13.31
CA ALA A 211 -11.86 8.92 -12.35
C ALA A 211 -12.13 10.35 -11.85
N ARG A 212 -12.40 11.30 -12.76
CA ARG A 212 -12.71 12.69 -12.42
C ARG A 212 -13.89 12.84 -11.46
N GLN A 213 -14.94 12.04 -11.63
CA GLN A 213 -16.10 12.05 -10.72
C GLN A 213 -15.74 11.54 -9.32
N LEU A 214 -14.77 10.64 -9.22
CA LEU A 214 -14.34 10.03 -7.96
C LEU A 214 -13.40 10.91 -7.15
N VAL A 215 -12.61 11.79 -7.79
CA VAL A 215 -11.65 12.70 -7.10
C VAL A 215 -12.29 13.43 -5.93
N LYS A 216 -13.52 13.95 -6.08
CA LYS A 216 -14.20 14.69 -5.00
C LYS A 216 -14.61 13.83 -3.79
N ARG A 217 -14.62 12.50 -3.95
CA ARG A 217 -15.07 11.53 -2.94
C ARG A 217 -13.91 10.76 -2.29
N THR A 218 -12.66 11.01 -2.70
CA THR A 218 -11.49 10.35 -2.13
C THR A 218 -10.95 11.07 -0.90
N ASN A 219 -10.28 10.30 -0.03
CA ASN A 219 -9.66 10.80 1.19
C ASN A 219 -8.12 10.69 1.13
N ALA A 220 -7.45 11.03 2.22
CA ALA A 220 -5.99 11.03 2.36
C ALA A 220 -5.37 9.64 2.59
N SER A 221 -6.13 8.55 2.39
CA SER A 221 -5.57 7.20 2.48
C SER A 221 -4.53 6.96 1.38
N LEU A 222 -3.62 6.01 1.62
CA LEU A 222 -2.59 5.62 0.65
C LEU A 222 -3.17 5.28 -0.74
N PHE A 223 -4.28 4.54 -0.80
CA PHE A 223 -4.97 4.22 -2.05
C PHE A 223 -5.57 5.47 -2.71
N GLY A 224 -6.19 6.35 -1.91
CA GLY A 224 -6.78 7.60 -2.39
C GLY A 224 -5.71 8.53 -2.96
N SER A 225 -4.59 8.71 -2.24
CA SER A 225 -3.45 9.49 -2.69
C SER A 225 -2.84 8.92 -3.96
N HIS A 226 -2.55 7.61 -4.04
CA HIS A 226 -2.02 6.99 -5.26
C HIS A 226 -2.95 7.17 -6.45
N GLY A 227 -4.26 6.91 -6.27
CA GLY A 227 -5.24 7.11 -7.33
C GLY A 227 -5.29 8.56 -7.80
N PHE A 228 -5.15 9.53 -6.88
CA PHE A 228 -5.09 10.94 -7.24
C PHE A 228 -3.81 11.28 -8.01
N VAL A 229 -2.65 10.68 -7.64
CA VAL A 229 -1.44 10.83 -8.45
C VAL A 229 -1.66 10.31 -9.87
N ARG A 230 -2.20 9.10 -10.04
CA ARG A 230 -2.51 8.54 -11.37
C ARG A 230 -3.47 9.42 -12.18
N PHE A 231 -4.45 10.00 -11.51
CA PHE A 231 -5.36 10.96 -12.13
C PHE A 231 -4.63 12.22 -12.63
N LEU A 232 -3.69 12.75 -11.85
CA LEU A 232 -2.86 13.88 -12.27
C LEU A 232 -1.92 13.52 -13.43
N GLU A 233 -1.44 12.28 -13.50
CA GLU A 233 -0.68 11.80 -14.66
C GLU A 233 -1.51 11.79 -15.94
N CYS A 234 -2.79 11.40 -15.85
CA CYS A 234 -3.70 11.46 -16.98
C CYS A 234 -3.80 12.88 -17.54
N HIS A 235 -3.88 13.90 -16.68
CA HIS A 235 -3.85 15.30 -17.10
C HIS A 235 -2.56 15.69 -17.82
N VAL A 236 -1.41 15.25 -17.31
CA VAL A 236 -0.12 15.51 -17.97
C VAL A 236 -0.07 14.83 -19.35
N LEU A 237 -0.56 13.59 -19.47
CA LEU A 237 -0.61 12.88 -20.76
C LEU A 237 -1.52 13.57 -21.76
N ILE A 238 -2.70 14.03 -21.34
CA ILE A 238 -3.63 14.80 -22.18
C ILE A 238 -2.90 16.00 -22.79
N LEU A 239 -2.16 16.77 -21.99
CA LEU A 239 -1.43 17.94 -22.49
C LEU A 239 -0.29 17.57 -23.44
N GLN A 240 0.34 16.42 -23.26
CA GLN A 240 1.55 16.04 -24.00
C GLN A 240 1.29 15.30 -25.31
N LYS A 241 0.26 14.44 -25.35
CA LYS A 241 0.13 13.41 -26.39
C LYS A 241 -1.20 13.43 -27.13
N MET A 242 -2.18 14.15 -26.61
CA MET A 242 -3.52 14.07 -27.16
C MET A 242 -3.60 14.79 -28.51
N PRO A 243 -4.09 14.12 -29.57
CA PRO A 243 -4.40 14.78 -30.84
C PRO A 243 -5.48 15.85 -30.64
N GLU A 244 -5.38 16.96 -31.37
CA GLU A 244 -6.35 18.09 -31.28
C GLU A 244 -7.80 17.64 -31.52
N ASP A 245 -8.00 16.57 -32.30
CA ASP A 245 -9.32 16.03 -32.68
C ASP A 245 -9.76 14.80 -31.85
N ALA A 246 -9.04 14.41 -30.79
CA ALA A 246 -9.30 13.13 -30.12
C ALA A 246 -10.40 13.16 -29.03
N PHE A 247 -10.69 14.33 -28.44
CA PHE A 247 -11.82 14.48 -27.50
C PHE A 247 -13.03 14.99 -28.24
N MET A 248 -14.04 14.14 -28.36
CA MET A 248 -15.27 14.47 -29.08
C MET A 248 -16.40 14.86 -28.14
N HIS A 249 -16.32 14.54 -26.84
CA HIS A 249 -17.49 14.56 -25.95
C HIS A 249 -17.38 15.46 -24.73
N ILE A 250 -16.17 15.89 -24.32
CA ILE A 250 -15.98 16.62 -23.05
C ILE A 250 -15.03 17.82 -23.20
N PRO A 251 -15.35 18.99 -22.60
CA PRO A 251 -14.46 20.15 -22.62
C PRO A 251 -13.13 19.82 -21.95
N LEU A 252 -12.02 20.08 -22.67
CA LEU A 252 -10.68 20.01 -22.10
C LEU A 252 -10.61 20.95 -20.90
N GLU A 253 -10.11 20.44 -19.77
CA GLU A 253 -9.95 21.30 -18.61
C GLU A 253 -8.88 22.35 -18.87
N THR A 254 -9.18 23.58 -18.46
CA THR A 254 -8.24 24.70 -18.56
C THR A 254 -7.01 24.44 -17.70
N HIS A 255 -5.86 25.01 -18.08
CA HIS A 255 -4.63 24.98 -17.29
C HIS A 255 -4.87 25.36 -15.81
N ASN A 256 -5.72 26.38 -15.58
CA ASN A 256 -6.11 26.81 -14.23
C ASN A 256 -6.91 25.74 -13.44
N GLN A 257 -7.74 24.93 -14.10
CA GLN A 257 -8.46 23.83 -13.45
C GLN A 257 -7.49 22.71 -13.06
N ILE A 258 -6.56 22.35 -13.94
CA ILE A 258 -5.53 21.35 -13.66
C ILE A 258 -4.70 21.77 -12.44
N LEU A 259 -4.27 23.04 -12.36
CA LEU A 259 -3.55 23.57 -11.20
C LEU A 259 -4.36 23.53 -9.89
N LYS A 260 -5.70 23.59 -9.95
CA LYS A 260 -6.55 23.42 -8.75
C LYS A 260 -6.45 21.99 -8.22
N TYR A 261 -6.40 20.97 -9.07
CA TYR A 261 -6.22 19.59 -8.60
C TYR A 261 -4.87 19.37 -7.93
N PHE A 262 -3.79 19.99 -8.44
CA PHE A 262 -2.50 19.94 -7.76
C PHE A 262 -2.57 20.58 -6.37
N LYS A 263 -3.22 21.74 -6.23
CA LYS A 263 -3.43 22.38 -4.93
C LYS A 263 -4.26 21.48 -4.00
N GLU A 264 -5.34 20.90 -4.52
CA GLU A 264 -6.22 19.99 -3.79
C GLU A 264 -5.46 18.74 -3.30
N PHE A 265 -4.57 18.19 -4.13
CA PHE A 265 -3.71 17.08 -3.73
C PHE A 265 -2.86 17.42 -2.50
N PHE A 266 -2.11 18.53 -2.54
CA PHE A 266 -1.25 18.92 -1.41
C PHE A 266 -2.04 19.26 -0.15
N CYS A 267 -3.25 19.82 -0.28
CA CYS A 267 -4.11 20.07 0.87
C CYS A 267 -4.72 18.80 1.46
N ARG A 268 -5.09 17.83 0.61
CA ARG A 268 -5.79 16.60 1.04
C ARG A 268 -4.82 15.51 1.50
N CYS A 269 -3.74 15.28 0.75
CA CYS A 269 -2.84 14.13 0.92
C CYS A 269 -1.63 14.47 1.81
N VAL A 270 -1.85 15.24 2.87
CA VAL A 270 -0.78 15.69 3.79
C VAL A 270 -0.16 14.54 4.58
N THR A 271 -0.91 13.46 4.80
CA THR A 271 -0.49 12.26 5.55
C THR A 271 0.31 11.27 4.71
N CYS A 272 0.42 11.49 3.39
CA CYS A 272 1.17 10.64 2.46
C CYS A 272 2.23 11.44 1.68
N PRO A 273 3.22 12.05 2.37
CA PRO A 273 4.28 12.84 1.73
C PRO A 273 5.14 12.04 0.73
N VAL A 274 5.13 10.70 0.80
CA VAL A 274 5.81 9.82 -0.16
C VAL A 274 5.49 10.15 -1.63
N TYR A 275 4.33 10.71 -1.93
CA TYR A 275 3.92 11.10 -3.29
C TYR A 275 4.19 12.56 -3.64
N HIS A 276 4.58 13.42 -2.68
CA HIS A 276 4.65 14.87 -2.90
C HIS A 276 5.69 15.27 -3.93
N GLN A 277 6.83 14.59 -3.97
CA GLN A 277 7.87 14.85 -4.97
C GLN A 277 7.35 14.55 -6.38
N TRP A 278 6.78 13.37 -6.57
CA TRP A 278 6.19 12.96 -7.85
C TRP A 278 5.10 13.94 -8.32
N VAL A 279 4.20 14.37 -7.43
CA VAL A 279 3.18 15.37 -7.78
C VAL A 279 3.78 16.75 -8.07
N SER A 280 4.86 17.14 -7.40
CA SER A 280 5.57 18.39 -7.69
C SER A 280 6.17 18.38 -9.10
N ASP A 281 6.73 17.24 -9.51
CA ASP A 281 7.31 17.07 -10.84
C ASP A 281 6.24 17.08 -11.95
N LEU A 282 5.09 16.44 -11.71
CA LEU A 282 3.92 16.53 -12.60
C LEU A 282 3.43 17.98 -12.72
N LYS A 283 3.33 18.70 -11.60
CA LYS A 283 2.95 20.12 -11.59
C LYS A 283 3.93 20.96 -12.39
N ALA A 284 5.23 20.73 -12.23
CA ALA A 284 6.27 21.42 -12.99
C ALA A 284 6.14 21.15 -14.50
N SER A 285 5.79 19.93 -14.90
CA SER A 285 5.51 19.59 -16.30
C SER A 285 4.33 20.40 -16.87
N VAL A 286 3.24 20.54 -16.11
CA VAL A 286 2.08 21.35 -16.54
C VAL A 286 2.42 22.84 -16.63
N MET A 287 3.24 23.34 -15.71
CA MET A 287 3.70 24.73 -15.75
C MET A 287 4.56 25.01 -16.99
N ARG A 288 5.49 24.11 -17.33
CA ARG A 288 6.33 24.21 -18.53
C ARG A 288 5.52 24.18 -19.82
N TYR A 289 4.43 23.42 -19.88
CA TYR A 289 3.58 23.39 -21.07
C TYR A 289 2.90 24.75 -21.34
N GLY A 290 2.59 25.51 -20.29
CA GLY A 290 2.01 26.86 -20.42
C GLY A 290 3.01 27.91 -20.94
N THR A 291 4.31 27.67 -20.76
CA THR A 291 5.41 28.51 -21.25
C THR A 291 6.03 27.85 -22.48
N ARG A 292 5.60 28.20 -23.70
CA ARG A 292 6.17 27.64 -24.95
C ARG A 292 7.69 27.84 -25.03
N GLU A 293 8.46 26.91 -24.48
CA GLU A 293 9.85 26.65 -24.87
C GLU A 293 9.85 25.31 -25.59
N SER A 294 10.12 25.35 -26.90
CA SER A 294 10.23 24.14 -27.71
C SER A 294 11.45 23.34 -27.25
N MET A 295 11.22 22.27 -26.49
CA MET A 295 12.23 21.24 -26.33
C MET A 295 11.94 20.07 -27.25
N SER A 296 13.00 19.59 -27.91
CA SER A 296 13.01 18.46 -28.83
C SER A 296 12.42 17.20 -28.18
N LEU A 297 11.53 16.53 -28.92
CA LEU A 297 10.77 15.32 -28.55
C LEU A 297 11.61 14.06 -28.22
N THR A 298 12.92 14.17 -28.01
CA THR A 298 13.83 13.02 -27.99
C THR A 298 14.13 12.40 -26.62
N ASN A 299 13.57 12.93 -25.52
CA ASN A 299 13.70 12.32 -24.17
C ASN A 299 12.37 11.73 -23.64
N ILE A 300 11.42 11.41 -24.51
CA ILE A 300 10.08 10.89 -24.13
C ILE A 300 10.17 9.38 -23.84
N ILE A 301 10.97 9.00 -22.85
CA ILE A 301 10.96 7.66 -22.28
C ILE A 301 10.23 7.77 -20.95
N ARG A 302 8.99 7.24 -20.91
CA ARG A 302 8.09 7.01 -19.76
C ARG A 302 7.94 8.21 -18.78
N PRO A 303 6.71 8.63 -18.42
CA PRO A 303 6.48 9.72 -17.43
C PRO A 303 7.19 9.60 -16.06
N PHE A 304 7.95 8.53 -15.81
CA PHE A 304 8.58 8.13 -14.55
C PHE A 304 10.10 8.12 -14.49
N ASP A 305 10.82 8.33 -15.59
CA ASP A 305 12.28 8.28 -15.51
C ASP A 305 12.88 9.50 -14.76
N THR A 306 12.12 10.59 -14.64
CA THR A 306 12.54 11.82 -13.93
C THR A 306 11.96 12.02 -12.51
N CYS A 307 10.81 11.41 -12.15
CA CYS A 307 10.03 11.80 -10.95
C CYS A 307 10.46 11.22 -9.58
N LEU A 308 11.40 10.27 -9.50
CA LEU A 308 11.63 9.49 -8.27
C LEU A 308 13.07 9.49 -7.75
N ILE A 309 13.95 10.35 -8.29
CA ILE A 309 15.38 10.36 -7.91
C ILE A 309 15.62 11.00 -6.53
N GLY A 310 14.65 11.71 -5.93
CA GLY A 310 14.85 12.43 -4.67
C GLY A 310 13.76 12.20 -3.63
N ILE A 311 13.62 10.99 -3.09
CA ILE A 311 12.93 10.82 -1.79
C ILE A 311 13.97 11.17 -0.72
N TRP A 312 13.83 12.35 -0.11
CA TRP A 312 14.73 12.85 0.93
C TRP A 312 14.57 12.04 2.23
N GLU A 313 15.70 11.57 2.78
CA GLU A 313 15.78 11.06 4.15
C GLU A 313 15.85 12.24 5.11
N GLU A 314 14.72 12.62 5.71
CA GLU A 314 14.69 13.67 6.73
C GLU A 314 15.26 13.13 8.06
N ARG A 315 16.27 13.84 8.57
CA ARG A 315 17.17 13.40 9.64
C ARG A 315 16.50 13.21 11.01
N GLU A 316 15.29 13.77 11.22
CA GLU A 316 14.54 13.67 12.48
C GLU A 316 13.92 12.29 12.73
N PHE A 317 13.64 11.51 11.68
CA PHE A 317 13.03 10.18 11.85
C PHE A 317 14.05 9.05 12.05
N LEU A 318 15.31 9.26 11.67
CA LEU A 318 16.38 8.26 11.79
C LEU A 318 16.73 7.95 13.25
N GLU A 319 16.66 8.94 14.14
CA GLU A 319 16.91 8.74 15.58
C GLU A 319 15.81 7.90 16.24
N GLU A 320 14.55 8.08 15.83
CA GLU A 320 13.43 7.24 16.28
C GLU A 320 13.50 5.83 15.68
N ASP A 321 13.82 5.67 14.39
CA ASP A 321 13.88 4.36 13.71
C ASP A 321 14.94 3.43 14.34
N ASN A 322 16.09 3.96 14.77
CA ASN A 322 17.11 3.19 15.50
C ASN A 322 16.60 2.69 16.88
N SER A 323 15.76 3.47 17.56
CA SER A 323 15.15 3.07 18.84
C SER A 323 14.07 2.00 18.67
N ILE A 324 13.31 2.08 17.56
CA ILE A 324 12.28 1.11 17.19
C ILE A 324 12.94 -0.23 16.82
N GLU A 325 14.04 -0.20 16.07
CA GLU A 325 14.79 -1.40 15.70
C GLU A 325 15.36 -2.15 16.92
N GLY A 326 15.83 -1.43 17.95
CA GLY A 326 16.26 -2.04 19.21
C GLY A 326 15.14 -2.79 19.93
N ASN A 327 13.91 -2.26 19.91
CA ASN A 327 12.75 -2.81 20.61
C ASN A 327 12.02 -3.92 19.84
N LEU A 328 12.16 -3.98 18.51
CA LEU A 328 11.47 -4.94 17.63
C LEU A 328 12.35 -6.12 17.16
N ARG A 329 13.55 -6.32 17.71
CA ARG A 329 14.43 -7.46 17.36
C ARG A 329 13.80 -8.79 17.79
N ILE A 330 12.98 -9.35 16.91
CA ILE A 330 12.58 -10.76 16.93
C ILE A 330 13.71 -11.53 16.24
N GLN A 331 14.54 -12.25 17.01
CA GLN A 331 15.48 -13.21 16.43
C GLN A 331 14.67 -14.24 15.62
N ARG A 332 15.20 -14.63 14.43
CA ARG A 332 14.57 -15.61 13.53
C ARG A 332 13.97 -16.78 14.32
N PHE A 333 12.76 -17.18 13.96
CA PHE A 333 12.05 -18.37 14.47
C PHE A 333 12.77 -19.66 14.06
N ASP A 334 13.97 -19.89 14.61
CA ASP A 334 14.64 -21.19 14.61
C ASP A 334 14.83 -21.58 16.07
N ARG A 335 14.15 -22.67 16.47
CA ARG A 335 14.15 -23.33 17.80
C ARG A 335 12.98 -23.02 18.73
N VAL A 336 11.77 -23.46 18.36
CA VAL A 336 10.85 -24.08 19.34
C VAL A 336 10.15 -25.26 18.67
N ALA A 337 10.90 -26.32 18.41
CA ALA A 337 10.40 -27.66 18.13
C ALA A 337 11.46 -28.65 18.63
N ASN A 338 11.61 -28.73 19.95
CA ASN A 338 12.30 -29.82 20.66
C ASN A 338 12.02 -29.63 22.15
N VAL A 339 10.85 -30.09 22.60
CA VAL A 339 10.62 -30.46 24.00
C VAL A 339 9.87 -31.80 23.99
N GLU A 340 10.69 -32.84 24.17
CA GLU A 340 10.43 -34.07 24.92
C GLU A 340 9.22 -34.94 24.56
N GLU A 341 9.45 -35.89 23.65
CA GLU A 341 8.89 -37.24 23.80
C GLU A 341 9.54 -37.92 25.02
N ASN A 342 9.00 -37.69 26.21
CA ASN A 342 9.27 -38.56 27.35
C ASN A 342 8.55 -39.90 27.13
N LYS A 343 9.29 -40.87 26.59
CA LYS A 343 8.91 -42.29 26.64
C LYS A 343 8.73 -42.69 28.10
N LYS A 344 7.52 -43.13 28.44
CA LYS A 344 7.25 -43.89 29.66
C LYS A 344 7.97 -45.23 29.54
N GLU A 345 9.00 -45.45 30.35
CA GLU A 345 9.49 -46.80 30.64
C GLU A 345 8.48 -47.48 31.56
N GLU A 346 7.96 -48.61 31.11
CA GLU A 346 7.09 -49.49 31.86
C GLU A 346 7.88 -50.20 32.97
N GLU A 347 7.37 -50.11 34.19
CA GLU A 347 7.74 -50.95 35.31
C GLU A 347 7.51 -52.43 34.95
N THR A 348 8.57 -53.24 34.95
CA THR A 348 8.45 -54.69 35.15
C THR A 348 9.29 -55.08 36.35
N GLN A 349 8.57 -55.42 37.42
CA GLN A 349 9.06 -55.93 38.68
C GLN A 349 9.05 -57.47 38.56
N GLU A 350 10.22 -58.10 38.49
CA GLU A 350 10.37 -59.53 38.76
C GLU A 350 11.47 -59.73 39.83
N CYS A 351 11.01 -60.11 41.03
CA CYS A 351 11.83 -60.82 42.01
C CYS A 351 12.33 -62.14 41.41
N ILE A 352 13.58 -62.53 41.71
CA ILE A 352 13.98 -63.89 42.12
C ILE A 352 15.44 -63.86 42.64
N CYS A 353 15.64 -64.59 43.75
CA CYS A 353 16.86 -64.94 44.50
C CYS A 353 17.45 -63.91 45.46
#